data_AF-A0A2T1DDZ3-F1
#
_entry.id   AF-A0A2T1DDZ3-F1
#
_cell.length_a   1.000
_cell.length_b   1.000
_cell.length_c   1.000
_cell.angle_alpha   90.00
_cell.angle_beta   90.00
_cell.angle_gamma   90.00
#
_symmetry.space_group_name_H-M   'P 1'
#
loop_
_entity.id
_entity.type
_entity.pdbx_description
1 polymer ?
#
loop_
_entity_poly.entity_id
_entity_poly.type
_entity_poly.pdbx_seq_one_letter_code
_entity_poly.pdbx_strand_id
1 'polypeptide(L)' 'MTISQPLSPPPGFEQLTEIQQIDYVQQLWNLIVTADDELPIPQWHLEIVNERVASQSNLLDG' A
#
# COMPACT_ATOMS: atom_id res chain seq x y z
N MET A 1 -18.10 -2.55 -11.17
CA MET A 1 -18.99 -1.99 -10.13
C MET A 1 -18.29 -0.77 -9.55
N THR A 2 -18.78 0.44 -9.80
CA THR A 2 -18.21 1.65 -9.18
C THR A 2 -18.79 1.79 -7.78
N ILE A 3 -17.94 1.73 -6.75
CA ILE A 3 -18.34 2.13 -5.39
C ILE A 3 -18.54 3.66 -5.45
N SER A 4 -19.76 4.09 -5.72
CA SER A 4 -20.12 5.51 -5.87
C SER A 4 -20.44 6.19 -4.54
N GLN A 5 -20.29 5.50 -3.40
CA GLN A 5 -20.47 6.07 -2.07
C GLN A 5 -19.42 5.51 -1.11
N PRO A 6 -18.78 6.35 -0.28
CA PRO A 6 -17.91 5.85 0.78
C PRO A 6 -18.74 4.97 1.72
N LEU A 7 -18.28 3.75 1.95
CA LEU A 7 -18.88 2.87 2.93
C LEU A 7 -18.71 3.51 4.31
N SER A 8 -19.76 3.51 5.12
CA SER A 8 -19.66 3.93 6.51
C SER A 8 -18.63 3.04 7.23
N PRO A 9 -17.87 3.59 8.20
CA PRO A 9 -16.95 2.81 9.00
C PRO A 9 -17.66 1.62 9.67
N PRO A 10 -16.94 0.51 9.94
CA PRO A 10 -17.49 -0.59 10.70
C PRO A 10 -18.04 -0.11 12.05
N PRO A 11 -19.15 -0.69 12.54
CA PRO A 11 -19.67 -0.36 13.86
C PRO A 11 -18.59 -0.44 14.93
N GLY A 12 -18.46 0.64 15.70
CA GLY A 12 -17.51 0.76 16.80
C GLY A 12 -16.08 1.15 16.43
N PHE A 13 -15.78 1.35 15.14
CA PHE A 13 -14.49 1.88 14.70
C PHE A 13 -14.18 3.26 15.29
N GLU A 14 -15.19 4.15 15.36
CA GLU A 14 -15.03 5.52 15.90
C GLU A 14 -14.83 5.55 17.43
N GLN A 15 -15.08 4.44 18.12
CA GLN A 15 -14.90 4.33 19.58
C GLN A 15 -13.49 3.86 19.95
N LEU A 16 -12.70 3.41 18.96
CA LEU A 16 -11.31 3.04 19.12
C LEU A 16 -10.45 4.31 19.29
N THR A 17 -9.40 4.20 20.09
CA THR A 17 -8.34 5.21 20.08
C THR A 17 -7.66 5.26 18.71
N GLU A 18 -7.02 6.38 18.35
CA GLU A 18 -6.33 6.52 17.06
C GLU A 18 -5.34 5.38 16.79
N ILE A 19 -4.60 4.94 17.81
CA ILE A 19 -3.65 3.82 17.71
C ILE A 19 -4.38 2.52 17.37
N GLN A 20 -5.52 2.26 18.00
CA GLN A 20 -6.32 1.07 17.74
C GLN A 20 -7.00 1.13 16.36
N GLN A 21 -7.37 2.32 15.88
CA GLN A 21 -7.87 2.50 14.51
C GLN A 21 -6.79 2.17 13.47
N ILE A 22 -5.56 2.66 13.68
CA ILE A 22 -4.42 2.36 12.81
C ILE A 22 -4.13 0.86 12.79
N ASP A 23 -4.07 0.22 13.96
CA ASP A 23 -3.85 -1.23 14.08
C ASP A 23 -4.95 -2.03 13.35
N TYR A 24 -6.21 -1.65 13.52
CA TYR A 24 -7.34 -2.26 12.83
C TYR A 24 -7.22 -2.17 11.30
N VAL A 25 -6.83 -1.01 10.77
CA VAL A 25 -6.62 -0.81 9.33
C VAL A 25 -5.47 -1.67 8.82
N GLN A 26 -4.38 -1.81 9.58
CA GLN A 26 -3.26 -2.68 9.22
C GLN A 26 -3.67 -4.16 9.16
N GLN A 27 -4.51 -4.62 10.10
CA GLN A 27 -5.05 -5.98 10.05
C GLN A 27 -5.93 -6.20 8.81
N LEU A 28 -6.79 -5.24 8.45
CA LEU A 28 -7.57 -5.29 7.21
C LEU A 28 -6.67 -5.35 5.97
N TRP A 29 -5.60 -4.55 5.95
CA TRP A 29 -4.63 -4.57 4.87
C TRP A 29 -3.96 -5.94 4.74
N ASN A 30 -3.59 -6.57 5.85
CA ASN A 30 -3.02 -7.92 5.84
C ASN A 30 -3.99 -8.97 5.27
N LEU A 31 -5.30 -8.83 5.49
CA LEU A 31 -6.32 -9.72 4.88
C LEU A 31 -6.42 -9.56 3.36
N ILE A 32 -6.20 -8.33 2.85
CA ILE A 32 -6.20 -8.06 1.41
C ILE A 32 -4.93 -8.61 0.76
N VAL A 33 -3.77 -8.44 1.43
CA VAL A 33 -2.47 -8.87 0.92
C VAL A 33 -2.25 -10.39 1.01
N THR A 34 -2.98 -11.10 1.88
CA THR A 34 -2.95 -12.59 1.91
C THR A 34 -3.68 -13.24 0.74
N ALA A 35 -4.41 -12.47 -0.09
CA ALA A 35 -4.85 -12.94 -1.39
C ALA A 35 -3.64 -12.94 -2.35
N ASP A 36 -2.97 -14.08 -2.41
CA ASP A 36 -1.71 -14.34 -3.12
C ASP A 36 -1.60 -13.66 -4.50
N ASP A 37 -0.53 -12.86 -4.61
CA ASP A 37 0.42 -12.82 -5.73
C ASP A 37 0.09 -12.14 -7.05
N GLU A 38 -0.75 -11.10 -7.07
CA GLU A 38 -0.71 -10.15 -8.20
C GLU A 38 -1.28 -8.78 -7.81
N LEU A 39 -0.63 -8.07 -6.87
CA LEU A 39 -0.76 -6.61 -6.90
C LEU A 39 0.00 -6.14 -8.14
N PRO A 40 -0.68 -5.69 -9.22
CA PRO A 40 0.02 -5.28 -10.43
C PRO A 40 0.96 -4.13 -10.07
N ILE A 41 2.27 -4.35 -10.18
CA ILE A 41 3.26 -3.31 -9.98
C ILE A 41 3.04 -2.29 -11.12
N PRO A 42 2.65 -1.04 -10.81
CA PRO A 42 2.49 -0.05 -11.86
C PRO A 42 3.84 0.20 -12.55
N GLN A 43 3.84 0.31 -13.88
CA GLN A 43 5.07 0.47 -14.67
C GLN A 43 5.95 1.63 -14.18
N TRP A 44 5.34 2.72 -13.73
CA TRP A 44 6.05 3.89 -13.21
C TRP A 44 6.84 3.59 -11.92
N HIS A 45 6.42 2.62 -11.09
CA HIS A 45 7.22 2.16 -9.94
C HIS A 45 8.53 1.54 -10.43
N LEU A 46 8.48 0.71 -11.48
CA LEU A 46 9.66 0.05 -12.04
C LEU A 46 10.59 1.08 -12.68
N GLU A 47 10.05 2.10 -13.35
CA GLU A 47 10.83 3.19 -13.94
C GLU A 47 11.64 3.94 -12.88
N ILE A 48 11.02 4.31 -11.75
CA ILE A 48 11.71 4.98 -10.64
C ILE A 48 12.78 4.08 -10.01
N VAL A 49 12.49 2.80 -9.82
CA VAL A 49 13.48 1.85 -9.27
C VAL A 49 14.68 1.74 -10.22
N ASN A 50 14.44 1.59 -11.52
CA ASN A 50 15.50 1.50 -12.51
C ASN A 50 16.34 2.79 -12.58
N GLU A 51 15.71 3.97 -12.54
CA GLU A 51 16.41 5.26 -12.52
C GLU A 51 17.34 5.37 -11.30
N ARG A 52 16.87 4.95 -10.13
CA ARG A 52 17.65 5.00 -8.88
C ARG A 52 18.80 4.01 -8.88
N VAL A 53 18.56 2.77 -9.33
CA VAL A 53 19.61 1.74 -9.41
C VAL A 53 20.69 2.17 -10.41
N ALA A 54 20.31 2.66 -11.59
CA ALA A 54 21.27 3.16 -12.59
C ALA A 54 22.09 4.35 -12.07
N SER A 55 21.46 5.26 -11.31
CA SER A 55 22.16 6.39 -10.68
C SER A 55 23.18 5.95 -9.62
N GLN A 56 22.93 4.84 -8.93
CA GLN A 56 23.86 4.27 -7.95
C GLN A 56 25.00 3.50 -8.63
N SER A 57 24.75 2.74 -9.69
CA SER A 57 25.80 2.05 -10.46
C SER A 57 26.79 3.04 -11.09
N ASN A 58 26.28 4.15 -11.66
CA ASN A 58 27.13 5.20 -12.23
C ASN A 58 28.01 5.94 -11.20
N LEU A 59 27.69 5.86 -9.91
CA LEU A 59 28.53 6.38 -8.82
C LEU A 59 29.65 5.43 -8.40
N LEU A 60 29.60 4.15 -8.80
CA LEU A 60 30.59 3.12 -8.47
C LEU A 60 31.56 2.82 -9.63
N ASP A 61 31.22 3.28 -10.85
CA ASP A 61 32.03 3.16 -12.08
C ASP A 61 32.80 4.46 -12.44
N GLY A 62 32.79 5.48 -11.57
CA GLY A 62 33.42 6.79 -11.77
C GLY A 62 34.68 7.02 -10.95
#